data_AF-A0A2E6MW26-F1
#
_entry.id   AF-A0A2E6MW26-F1
#
_cell.length_a   1.000
_cell.length_b   1.000
_cell.length_c   1.000
_cell.angle_alpha   90.00
_cell.angle_beta   90.00
_cell.angle_gamma   90.00
#
_symmetry.space_group_name_H-M   'P 1'
#
loop_
_entity.id
_entity.type
_entity.pdbx_description
1 polymer ?
#
loop_
_entity_poly.entity_id
_entity_poly.type
_entity_poly.pdbx_seq_one_letter_code
_entity_poly.pdbx_strand_id
1 'polypeptide(L)'
;MKRSMKKAGFTLLEVLMVVAMLAIVGGAIITSYGGLEDKAAKGTATHSIAAITEAFLVYDSTEGGLPNNLETMAAATPTNPTYIAAELDNSADAVTDEEMALFLKQDKLPKKFGLKTATADHISALVAAGITKIRYLDKKGNNTAEALLDIKNANGNPATVGPLAQISIPQHAFEAPRTGLNKVRNRGRGFYLNLNAAPTPKLMYWGDAGAAEGNVIGPAGGYDVIKVGGQTNQILVGLGLGNASNLVGEGVFTNLQHAPYYGNVAKHEYNHYIALIDVASSPAKLVAILDSRGDFLDEEFAEATGQKP
;
A
#
# COMPACT_ATOMS: atom_id res chain seq x y z
N MET A 1 -11.11 -10.80 -75.97
CA MET A 1 -10.07 -9.78 -75.76
C MET A 1 -9.81 -9.66 -74.25
N LYS A 2 -8.76 -10.31 -73.71
CA LYS A 2 -8.39 -10.23 -72.28
C LYS A 2 -7.31 -9.17 -72.12
N ARG A 3 -7.62 -8.08 -71.41
CA ARG A 3 -6.70 -6.98 -71.11
C ARG A 3 -5.80 -7.40 -69.95
N SER A 4 -4.51 -7.61 -70.21
CA SER A 4 -3.50 -7.87 -69.16
C SER A 4 -3.31 -6.59 -68.35
N MET A 5 -3.63 -6.63 -67.05
CA MET A 5 -3.32 -5.55 -66.12
C MET A 5 -1.82 -5.63 -65.80
N LYS A 6 -1.04 -4.64 -66.26
CA LYS A 6 0.37 -4.49 -65.88
C LYS A 6 0.45 -4.22 -64.37
N LYS A 7 1.01 -5.16 -63.60
CA LYS A 7 1.44 -4.88 -62.22
C LYS A 7 2.65 -3.94 -62.31
N ALA A 8 2.52 -2.71 -61.82
CA ALA A 8 3.67 -1.84 -61.62
C ALA A 8 4.55 -2.47 -60.53
N GLY A 9 5.76 -2.91 -60.88
CA GLY A 9 6.71 -3.45 -59.91
C GLY A 9 7.23 -2.32 -59.03
N PHE A 10 7.19 -2.52 -57.71
CA PHE A 10 7.76 -1.59 -56.73
C PHE A 10 9.27 -1.44 -56.96
N THR A 11 9.78 -0.21 -56.98
CA THR A 11 11.22 0.02 -57.16
C THR A 11 11.97 -0.18 -55.84
N LEU A 12 13.22 -0.65 -55.92
CA LEU A 12 14.09 -0.78 -54.75
C LEU A 12 14.29 0.57 -54.03
N LEU A 13 14.32 1.66 -54.81
CA LEU A 13 14.46 3.03 -54.31
C LEU A 13 13.25 3.44 -53.44
N GLU A 14 12.02 3.14 -53.88
CA GLU A 14 10.81 3.43 -53.11
C GLU A 14 10.79 2.67 -51.77
N VAL A 15 11.17 1.39 -51.79
CA VAL A 15 11.23 0.60 -50.55
C VAL A 15 12.29 1.18 -49.60
N LEU A 16 13.46 1.56 -50.10
CA LEU A 16 14.54 2.10 -49.27
C LEU A 16 14.16 3.47 -48.67
N MET A 17 13.49 4.33 -49.45
CA MET A 17 12.99 5.62 -48.97
C MET A 17 11.94 5.43 -47.86
N VAL A 18 10.99 4.50 -48.04
CA VAL A 18 9.95 4.23 -47.05
C VAL A 18 10.55 3.70 -45.75
N VAL A 19 11.50 2.77 -45.83
CA VAL A 19 12.17 2.24 -44.63
C VAL A 19 12.97 3.33 -43.91
N ALA A 20 13.65 4.22 -44.65
CA ALA A 20 14.36 5.34 -44.06
C ALA A 20 13.40 6.32 -43.34
N MET A 21 12.26 6.66 -43.97
CA MET A 21 11.25 7.51 -43.33
C MET A 21 10.62 6.84 -42.10
N LEU A 22 10.31 5.54 -42.17
CA LEU A 22 9.77 4.79 -41.04
C LEU A 22 10.78 4.68 -39.90
N ALA A 23 12.09 4.56 -40.17
CA ALA A 23 13.12 4.54 -39.13
C ALA A 23 13.23 5.88 -38.40
N ILE A 24 13.20 7.01 -39.14
CA ILE A 24 13.25 8.35 -38.54
C ILE A 24 12.00 8.62 -37.70
N VAL A 25 10.82 8.37 -38.25
CA VAL A 25 9.55 8.57 -37.55
C VAL A 25 9.42 7.62 -36.36
N GLY A 26 9.81 6.35 -36.53
CA GLY A 26 9.79 5.35 -35.46
C GLY A 26 10.70 5.72 -34.29
N GLY A 27 11.90 6.22 -34.56
CA GLY A 27 12.82 6.70 -33.52
C GLY A 27 12.23 7.87 -32.72
N ALA A 28 11.67 8.87 -33.42
CA ALA A 28 11.05 10.04 -32.78
C ALA A 28 9.84 9.65 -31.92
N ILE A 29 8.97 8.76 -32.43
CA ILE A 29 7.79 8.25 -31.70
C ILE A 29 8.24 7.51 -30.44
N ILE A 30 9.22 6.61 -30.50
CA ILE A 30 9.66 5.86 -29.31
C ILE A 30 10.15 6.83 -28.21
N THR A 31 10.89 7.88 -28.57
CA THR A 31 11.36 8.87 -27.59
C THR A 31 10.24 9.76 -27.02
N SER A 32 9.17 10.02 -27.78
CA SER A 32 8.03 10.82 -27.28
C SER A 32 7.05 9.99 -26.43
N TYR A 33 6.98 8.67 -26.66
CA TYR A 33 6.12 7.76 -25.89
C TYR A 33 6.82 7.15 -24.68
N GLY A 34 8.15 7.07 -24.68
CA GLY A 34 8.94 6.70 -23.51
C GLY A 34 8.75 7.70 -22.37
N GLY A 35 8.10 7.29 -21.28
CA GLY A 35 7.85 8.11 -20.10
C GLY A 35 6.48 8.80 -20.03
N LEU A 36 5.63 8.68 -21.07
CA LEU A 36 4.22 9.11 -20.98
C LEU A 36 3.45 8.26 -19.96
N GLU A 37 3.75 6.96 -19.86
CA GLU A 37 3.15 6.04 -18.90
C GLU A 37 3.46 6.45 -17.46
N ASP A 38 4.73 6.74 -17.14
CA ASP A 38 5.12 7.20 -15.81
C ASP A 38 4.49 8.55 -15.46
N LYS A 39 4.44 9.50 -16.42
CA LYS A 39 3.77 10.79 -16.21
C LYS A 39 2.26 10.62 -15.97
N ALA A 40 1.60 9.75 -16.72
CA ALA A 40 0.19 9.45 -16.54
C ALA A 40 -0.08 8.75 -15.20
N ALA A 41 0.80 7.81 -14.80
CA ALA A 41 0.73 7.15 -13.50
C ALA A 41 0.89 8.14 -12.35
N LYS A 42 1.86 9.06 -12.41
CA LYS A 42 2.05 10.13 -11.43
C LYS A 42 0.86 11.09 -11.36
N GLY A 43 0.33 11.53 -12.51
CA GLY A 43 -0.86 12.38 -12.53
C GLY A 43 -2.09 11.69 -11.93
N THR A 44 -2.27 10.39 -12.18
CA THR A 44 -3.35 9.59 -11.59
C THR A 44 -3.14 9.41 -10.08
N ALA A 45 -1.91 9.17 -9.63
CA ALA A 45 -1.58 9.09 -8.21
C ALA A 45 -1.85 10.40 -7.50
N THR A 46 -1.42 11.52 -8.06
CA THR A 46 -1.68 12.85 -7.51
C THR A 46 -3.17 13.08 -7.27
N HIS A 47 -4.01 12.75 -8.26
CA HIS A 47 -5.46 12.87 -8.14
C HIS A 47 -6.02 11.92 -7.08
N SER A 48 -5.52 10.68 -7.05
CA SER A 48 -5.95 9.66 -6.08
C SER A 48 -5.56 10.04 -4.65
N ILE A 49 -4.36 10.58 -4.43
CA ILE A 49 -3.90 11.06 -3.13
C ILE A 49 -4.80 12.18 -2.63
N ALA A 50 -5.10 13.18 -3.47
CA ALA A 50 -6.02 14.25 -3.10
C ALA A 50 -7.42 13.72 -2.76
N ALA A 51 -7.96 12.81 -3.57
CA ALA A 51 -9.27 12.20 -3.33
C ALA A 51 -9.30 11.38 -2.02
N ILE A 52 -8.22 10.67 -1.70
CA ILE A 52 -8.11 9.90 -0.45
C ILE A 52 -7.99 10.84 0.74
N THR A 53 -7.18 11.89 0.67
CA THR A 53 -7.07 12.90 1.73
C THR A 53 -8.44 13.49 2.06
N GLU A 54 -9.19 13.92 1.03
CA GLU A 54 -10.56 14.42 1.23
C GLU A 54 -11.48 13.34 1.81
N ALA A 55 -11.38 12.09 1.36
CA ALA A 55 -12.19 11.00 1.90
C ALA A 55 -11.94 10.77 3.39
N PHE A 56 -10.68 10.84 3.85
CA PHE A 56 -10.34 10.77 5.27
C PHE A 56 -10.88 11.97 6.06
N LEU A 57 -10.77 13.20 5.54
CA LEU A 57 -11.26 14.40 6.20
C LEU A 57 -12.79 14.39 6.33
N VAL A 58 -13.49 13.98 5.28
CA VAL A 58 -14.95 13.82 5.31
C VAL A 58 -15.33 12.74 6.31
N TYR A 59 -14.66 11.58 6.28
CA TYR A 59 -14.92 10.49 7.22
C TYR A 59 -14.73 10.94 8.68
N ASP A 60 -13.63 11.63 9.00
CA ASP A 60 -13.37 12.18 10.33
C ASP A 60 -14.48 13.15 10.77
N SER A 61 -14.92 14.03 9.86
CA SER A 61 -16.01 14.96 10.13
C SER A 61 -17.38 14.30 10.28
N THR A 62 -17.66 13.18 9.62
CA THR A 62 -18.99 12.55 9.61
C THR A 62 -19.13 11.45 10.65
N GLU A 63 -18.06 10.69 10.88
CA GLU A 63 -18.04 9.51 11.75
C GLU A 63 -17.36 9.80 13.10
N GLY A 64 -16.73 10.98 13.26
CA GLY A 64 -16.14 11.43 14.52
C GLY A 64 -14.80 10.78 14.87
N GLY A 65 -14.04 10.36 13.86
CA GLY A 65 -12.69 9.80 14.03
C GLY A 65 -12.11 9.29 12.72
N LEU A 66 -10.85 8.88 12.75
CA LEU A 66 -10.15 8.30 11.60
C LEU A 66 -10.68 6.90 11.24
N PRO A 67 -10.55 6.50 9.96
CA PRO A 67 -10.89 5.16 9.51
C PRO A 67 -10.16 4.05 10.28
N ASN A 68 -10.90 3.00 10.56
CA ASN A 68 -10.42 1.83 11.27
C ASN A 68 -9.94 0.73 10.31
N ASN A 69 -9.31 -0.31 10.86
CA ASN A 69 -8.89 -1.52 10.16
C ASN A 69 -7.88 -1.28 9.01
N LEU A 70 -6.99 -0.29 9.22
CA LEU A 70 -5.91 0.06 8.30
C LEU A 70 -4.76 -0.97 8.36
N GLU A 71 -3.94 -1.04 7.32
CA GLU A 71 -2.89 -2.04 7.13
C GLU A 71 -1.55 -1.57 7.73
N THR A 72 -0.89 -2.38 8.56
CA THR A 72 0.36 -1.96 9.22
C THR A 72 1.59 -2.04 8.33
N MET A 73 1.45 -2.62 7.12
CA MET A 73 2.56 -2.95 6.23
C MET A 73 3.58 -3.94 6.85
N ALA A 74 3.24 -4.55 8.00
CA ALA A 74 4.09 -5.49 8.71
C ALA A 74 3.46 -6.89 8.77
N ALA A 75 4.30 -7.88 9.00
CA ALA A 75 3.91 -9.24 9.30
C ALA A 75 4.22 -9.56 10.76
N ALA A 76 3.40 -10.39 11.39
CA ALA A 76 3.54 -10.76 12.80
C ALA A 76 2.92 -12.13 13.09
N THR A 77 3.34 -12.74 14.19
CA THR A 77 2.73 -13.95 14.73
C THR A 77 1.61 -13.55 15.71
N PRO A 78 0.33 -13.86 15.45
CA PRO A 78 -0.74 -13.57 16.39
C PRO A 78 -0.64 -14.44 17.64
N THR A 79 -0.89 -13.86 18.81
CA THR A 79 -1.02 -14.61 20.07
C THR A 79 -2.48 -14.99 20.29
N ASN A 80 -2.76 -16.29 20.45
CA ASN A 80 -4.10 -16.84 20.65
C ASN A 80 -5.16 -16.28 19.66
N PRO A 81 -4.93 -16.39 18.33
CA PRO A 81 -5.86 -15.86 17.34
C PRO A 81 -7.25 -16.49 17.48
N THR A 82 -8.29 -15.66 17.45
CA THR A 82 -9.69 -16.07 17.53
C THR A 82 -10.39 -15.75 16.21
N TYR A 83 -11.03 -16.76 15.62
CA TYR A 83 -11.86 -16.54 14.44
C TYR A 83 -13.24 -16.01 14.82
N ILE A 84 -13.64 -14.89 14.23
CA ILE A 84 -14.92 -14.24 14.45
C ILE A 84 -15.82 -14.48 13.24
N ALA A 85 -16.77 -15.40 13.38
CA ALA A 85 -17.63 -15.82 12.28
C ALA A 85 -18.51 -14.69 11.72
N ALA A 86 -18.88 -13.70 12.53
CA ALA A 86 -19.66 -12.54 12.08
C ALA A 86 -18.85 -11.60 11.17
N GLU A 87 -17.53 -11.53 11.36
CA GLU A 87 -16.63 -10.68 10.57
C GLU A 87 -15.93 -11.46 9.45
N LEU A 88 -16.07 -12.80 9.43
CA LEU A 88 -15.34 -13.71 8.54
C LEU A 88 -13.82 -13.51 8.60
N ASP A 89 -13.31 -13.12 9.77
CA ASP A 89 -11.93 -12.69 10.00
C ASP A 89 -11.37 -13.22 11.32
N ASN A 90 -10.07 -13.03 11.54
CA ASN A 90 -9.36 -13.41 12.75
C ASN A 90 -8.97 -12.16 13.54
N SER A 91 -9.17 -12.22 14.85
CA SER A 91 -8.66 -11.23 15.79
C SER A 91 -7.51 -11.80 16.61
N ALA A 92 -6.60 -10.93 17.01
CA ALA A 92 -5.67 -11.18 18.10
C ALA A 92 -5.65 -9.95 19.03
N ASP A 93 -5.37 -10.18 20.31
CA ASP A 93 -5.18 -9.09 21.29
C ASP A 93 -3.69 -8.77 21.51
N ALA A 94 -2.79 -9.60 20.98
CA ALA A 94 -1.34 -9.38 21.01
C ALA A 94 -0.67 -10.07 19.82
N VAL A 95 0.54 -9.62 19.48
CA VAL A 95 1.38 -10.17 18.42
C VAL A 95 2.83 -10.29 18.89
N THR A 96 3.60 -11.18 18.25
CA THR A 96 5.04 -11.33 18.45
C THR A 96 5.77 -11.44 17.12
N ASP A 97 7.11 -11.36 17.17
CA ASP A 97 8.02 -11.61 16.05
C ASP A 97 7.75 -10.72 14.82
N GLU A 98 7.35 -9.47 15.05
CA GLU A 98 6.97 -8.56 13.97
C GLU A 98 8.17 -8.21 13.10
N GLU A 99 7.94 -8.24 11.79
CA GLU A 99 8.90 -7.96 10.73
C GLU A 99 8.23 -7.18 9.59
N MET A 100 9.01 -6.45 8.81
CA MET A 100 8.48 -5.78 7.63
C MET A 100 7.95 -6.81 6.63
N ALA A 101 6.82 -6.51 5.99
CA ALA A 101 6.27 -7.43 5.02
C ALA A 101 7.14 -7.53 3.76
N LEU A 102 7.40 -8.75 3.28
CA LEU A 102 8.36 -9.03 2.19
C LEU A 102 7.92 -8.48 0.83
N PHE A 103 6.66 -8.09 0.67
CA PHE A 103 6.12 -7.47 -0.54
C PHE A 103 6.20 -5.94 -0.54
N LEU A 104 6.78 -5.33 0.51
CA LEU A 104 7.20 -3.93 0.53
C LEU A 104 8.53 -3.69 -0.22
N LYS A 105 9.03 -4.66 -0.99
CA LYS A 105 10.35 -4.67 -1.64
C LYS A 105 10.55 -3.64 -2.76
N GLN A 106 9.83 -2.53 -2.74
CA GLN A 106 10.19 -1.37 -3.51
C GLN A 106 11.40 -0.71 -2.87
N ASP A 107 12.38 -0.29 -3.67
CA ASP A 107 13.66 0.24 -3.18
C ASP A 107 13.54 1.45 -2.23
N LYS A 108 12.38 2.12 -2.20
CA LYS A 108 12.15 3.38 -1.48
C LYS A 108 11.46 3.21 -0.12
N LEU A 109 10.39 2.41 -0.02
CA LEU A 109 9.59 2.31 1.21
C LEU A 109 10.39 1.83 2.44
N PRO A 110 11.18 0.72 2.36
CA PRO A 110 12.00 0.26 3.47
C PRO A 110 13.12 1.24 3.85
N LYS A 111 13.45 2.20 2.97
CA LYS A 111 14.41 3.28 3.23
C LYS A 111 13.77 4.53 3.84
N LYS A 112 12.45 4.56 4.02
CA LYS A 112 11.72 5.68 4.64
C LYS A 112 11.00 5.27 5.93
N PHE A 113 10.66 4.00 6.09
CA PHE A 113 10.02 3.48 7.31
C PHE A 113 10.99 2.70 8.21
N GLY A 114 10.81 2.82 9.53
CA GLY A 114 11.44 1.99 10.55
C GLY A 114 10.40 1.22 11.36
N LEU A 115 10.61 -0.08 11.55
CA LEU A 115 9.71 -0.91 12.34
C LEU A 115 10.09 -0.84 13.83
N LYS A 116 9.27 -0.17 14.65
CA LYS A 116 9.57 0.11 16.08
C LYS A 116 8.41 -0.24 16.99
N THR A 117 8.73 -0.67 18.21
CA THR A 117 7.73 -0.96 19.25
C THR A 117 6.97 0.31 19.62
N ALA A 118 5.64 0.27 19.49
CA ALA A 118 4.79 1.38 19.86
C ALA A 118 4.70 1.54 21.39
N THR A 119 4.69 2.79 21.84
CA THR A 119 4.44 3.11 23.25
C THR A 119 2.94 2.97 23.55
N ALA A 120 2.60 2.76 24.83
CA ALA A 120 1.20 2.72 25.25
C ALA A 120 0.45 4.03 24.93
N ASP A 121 1.15 5.17 24.96
CA ASP A 121 0.60 6.48 24.61
C ASP A 121 0.26 6.57 23.12
N HIS A 122 1.12 6.07 22.23
CA HIS A 122 0.85 6.06 20.79
C HIS A 122 -0.36 5.19 20.45
N ILE A 123 -0.51 4.04 21.12
CA ILE A 123 -1.67 3.16 20.92
C ILE A 123 -2.93 3.80 21.48
N SER A 124 -2.85 4.45 22.65
CA SER A 124 -3.96 5.20 23.22
C SER A 124 -4.40 6.36 22.32
N ALA A 125 -3.45 7.05 21.69
CA ALA A 125 -3.73 8.11 20.71
C ALA A 125 -4.46 7.60 19.47
N LEU A 126 -4.06 6.44 18.93
CA LEU A 126 -4.74 5.79 17.81
C LEU A 126 -6.17 5.37 18.19
N VAL A 127 -6.34 4.74 19.35
CA VAL A 127 -7.66 4.34 19.87
C VAL A 127 -8.55 5.57 20.10
N ALA A 128 -8.01 6.65 20.66
CA ALA A 128 -8.74 7.91 20.85
C ALA A 128 -9.15 8.56 19.52
N ALA A 129 -8.42 8.31 18.43
CA ALA A 129 -8.79 8.72 17.08
C ALA A 129 -9.79 7.78 16.39
N GLY A 130 -10.24 6.70 17.03
CA GLY A 130 -11.18 5.73 16.46
C GLY A 130 -10.52 4.51 15.79
N ILE A 131 -9.19 4.48 15.69
CA ILE A 131 -8.44 3.35 15.16
C ILE A 131 -8.31 2.30 16.26
N THR A 132 -9.25 1.36 16.29
CA THR A 132 -9.33 0.28 17.29
C THR A 132 -8.87 -1.08 16.75
N LYS A 133 -8.73 -1.20 15.43
CA LYS A 133 -8.29 -2.38 14.70
C LYS A 133 -7.24 -1.96 13.68
N ILE A 134 -6.13 -2.70 13.63
CA ILE A 134 -5.11 -2.57 12.57
C ILE A 134 -4.75 -3.95 12.04
N ARG A 135 -4.38 -4.06 10.76
CA ARG A 135 -4.18 -5.35 10.09
C ARG A 135 -2.72 -5.68 9.89
N TYR A 136 -2.34 -6.87 10.33
CA TYR A 136 -1.04 -7.46 10.06
C TYR A 136 -1.19 -8.60 9.06
N LEU A 137 -0.09 -8.93 8.38
CA LEU A 137 0.04 -10.25 7.78
C LEU A 137 0.43 -11.27 8.84
N ASP A 138 -0.05 -12.50 8.68
CA ASP A 138 0.48 -13.65 9.37
C ASP A 138 1.95 -13.89 8.95
N LYS A 139 2.84 -14.00 9.94
CA LYS A 139 4.28 -14.19 9.71
C LYS A 139 4.60 -15.44 8.90
N LYS A 140 3.89 -16.56 9.11
CA LYS A 140 4.10 -17.77 8.30
C LYS A 140 3.69 -17.53 6.85
N GLY A 141 2.69 -16.68 6.65
CA GLY A 141 2.33 -16.14 5.34
C GLY A 141 3.39 -15.21 4.75
N ASN A 142 4.25 -14.56 5.52
CA ASN A 142 5.30 -13.68 5.00
C ASN A 142 6.55 -14.46 4.52
N ASN A 143 6.36 -15.47 3.68
CA ASN A 143 7.42 -16.41 3.31
C ASN A 143 7.54 -16.63 1.78
N THR A 144 8.67 -17.21 1.39
CA THR A 144 9.03 -17.64 0.03
C THR A 144 8.60 -19.06 -0.30
N ALA A 145 7.98 -19.77 0.64
CA ALA A 145 7.50 -21.15 0.51
C ALA A 145 6.01 -21.27 0.88
N GLU A 146 5.41 -22.43 0.61
CA GLU A 146 4.08 -22.79 1.12
C GLU A 146 4.12 -22.86 2.66
N ALA A 147 3.09 -22.30 3.31
CA ALA A 147 3.00 -22.29 4.76
C ALA A 147 1.55 -22.45 5.24
N LEU A 148 1.38 -23.22 6.31
CA LEU A 148 0.17 -23.24 7.12
C LEU A 148 0.18 -22.00 8.03
N LEU A 149 -0.84 -21.16 7.92
CA LEU A 149 -0.97 -19.93 8.70
C LEU A 149 -1.35 -20.22 10.16
N ASP A 150 -1.08 -19.29 11.06
CA ASP A 150 -1.57 -19.33 12.45
C ASP A 150 -3.04 -18.88 12.57
N ILE A 151 -3.60 -18.38 11.47
CA ILE A 151 -4.97 -17.89 11.35
C ILE A 151 -5.84 -18.80 10.48
N LYS A 152 -7.16 -18.70 10.67
CA LYS A 152 -8.15 -19.44 9.89
C LYS A 152 -8.53 -18.69 8.61
N ASN A 153 -9.04 -19.41 7.62
CA ASN A 153 -9.65 -18.81 6.44
C ASN A 153 -11.01 -18.17 6.77
N ALA A 154 -11.58 -17.46 5.80
CA ALA A 154 -12.90 -16.83 5.91
C ALA A 154 -14.08 -17.82 6.16
N ASN A 155 -13.82 -19.14 6.15
CA ASN A 155 -14.80 -20.18 6.49
C ASN A 155 -14.52 -20.82 7.87
N GLY A 156 -13.57 -20.27 8.66
CA GLY A 156 -13.19 -20.78 9.97
C GLY A 156 -12.31 -22.05 9.97
N ASN A 157 -11.80 -22.45 8.81
CA ASN A 157 -10.94 -23.64 8.66
C ASN A 157 -9.44 -23.26 8.61
N PRO A 158 -8.51 -24.18 8.90
CA PRO A 158 -7.09 -23.94 8.71
C PRO A 158 -6.76 -23.47 7.29
N ALA A 159 -5.85 -22.50 7.16
CA ALA A 159 -5.49 -21.89 5.90
C ALA A 159 -4.04 -22.17 5.52
N THR A 160 -3.81 -22.70 4.31
CA THR A 160 -2.48 -22.84 3.71
C THR A 160 -2.36 -21.89 2.54
N VAL A 161 -1.26 -21.12 2.49
CA VAL A 161 -0.97 -20.18 1.40
C VAL A 161 0.35 -20.53 0.72
N GLY A 162 0.47 -20.19 -0.56
CA GLY A 162 1.71 -20.33 -1.30
C GLY A 162 2.68 -19.16 -1.07
N PRO A 163 3.86 -19.20 -1.73
CA PRO A 163 4.87 -18.15 -1.65
C PRO A 163 4.30 -16.75 -1.89
N LEU A 164 4.77 -15.74 -1.15
CA LEU A 164 4.29 -14.36 -1.31
C LEU A 164 4.52 -13.80 -2.72
N ALA A 165 5.63 -14.15 -3.36
CA ALA A 165 5.92 -13.73 -4.74
C ALA A 165 4.90 -14.25 -5.77
N GLN A 166 4.10 -15.26 -5.42
CA GLN A 166 3.06 -15.83 -6.26
C GLN A 166 1.66 -15.39 -5.83
N ILE A 167 1.54 -14.31 -5.05
CA ILE A 167 0.24 -13.78 -4.65
C ILE A 167 -0.57 -13.43 -5.90
N SER A 168 -1.81 -13.90 -5.95
CA SER A 168 -2.66 -13.74 -7.14
C SER A 168 -3.22 -12.33 -7.26
N ILE A 169 -3.53 -11.71 -6.12
CA ILE A 169 -4.06 -10.35 -6.00
C ILE A 169 -3.43 -9.71 -4.75
N PRO A 170 -2.36 -8.89 -4.90
CA PRO A 170 -1.68 -8.25 -3.77
C PRO A 170 -2.57 -7.36 -2.91
N GLN A 171 -3.58 -6.73 -3.53
CA GLN A 171 -4.55 -5.85 -2.85
C GLN A 171 -5.29 -6.57 -1.72
N HIS A 172 -5.36 -7.90 -1.76
CA HIS A 172 -6.02 -8.69 -0.73
C HIS A 172 -5.00 -9.37 0.19
N ALA A 173 -3.75 -8.91 0.27
CA ALA A 173 -2.74 -9.54 1.14
C ALA A 173 -3.16 -9.47 2.61
N PHE A 174 -3.60 -8.31 3.08
CA PHE A 174 -4.03 -8.07 4.47
C PHE A 174 -5.45 -8.56 4.78
N GLU A 175 -6.14 -9.17 3.83
CA GLU A 175 -7.47 -9.75 4.08
C GLU A 175 -7.38 -11.15 4.68
N ALA A 176 -8.48 -11.57 5.30
CA ALA A 176 -8.66 -12.93 5.77
C ALA A 176 -8.31 -13.94 4.66
N PRO A 177 -7.60 -15.03 4.98
CA PRO A 177 -7.21 -16.03 4.00
C PRO A 177 -8.41 -16.56 3.23
N ARG A 178 -8.32 -16.54 1.90
CA ARG A 178 -9.33 -17.14 1.02
C ARG A 178 -8.74 -18.33 0.29
N THR A 179 -8.57 -19.43 1.03
CA THR A 179 -8.15 -20.69 0.43
C THR A 179 -9.27 -21.23 -0.45
N GLY A 180 -9.03 -21.28 -1.76
CA GLY A 180 -9.96 -21.98 -2.67
C GLY A 180 -9.93 -23.48 -2.40
N LEU A 181 -11.02 -24.18 -2.72
CA LEU A 181 -11.15 -25.66 -2.58
C LEU A 181 -9.97 -26.46 -3.16
N ASN A 182 -9.16 -25.88 -4.06
CA ASN A 182 -8.07 -26.55 -4.78
C ASN A 182 -6.69 -25.87 -4.64
N LYS A 183 -6.38 -25.15 -3.56
CA LYS A 183 -5.06 -24.47 -3.35
C LYS A 183 -4.65 -23.42 -4.43
N VAL A 184 -5.49 -23.13 -5.43
CA VAL A 184 -5.18 -22.23 -6.56
C VAL A 184 -5.23 -20.74 -6.19
N ARG A 185 -5.88 -20.38 -5.07
CA ARG A 185 -6.08 -18.98 -4.67
C ARG A 185 -5.07 -18.58 -3.60
N ASN A 186 -3.88 -18.17 -4.04
CA ASN A 186 -2.84 -17.64 -3.16
C ASN A 186 -3.12 -16.15 -2.87
N ARG A 187 -4.02 -15.86 -1.93
CA ARG A 187 -4.41 -14.50 -1.52
C ARG A 187 -5.05 -14.52 -0.13
N GLY A 188 -5.02 -13.38 0.56
CA GLY A 188 -5.44 -13.30 1.95
C GLY A 188 -4.45 -14.03 2.86
N ARG A 189 -3.83 -13.28 3.75
CA ARG A 189 -2.98 -13.81 4.82
C ARG A 189 -2.99 -12.85 6.02
N GLY A 190 -3.98 -11.99 6.12
CA GLY A 190 -4.07 -10.99 7.17
C GLY A 190 -5.07 -11.34 8.26
N PHE A 191 -4.87 -10.69 9.39
CA PHE A 191 -5.73 -10.68 10.56
C PHE A 191 -5.69 -9.28 11.17
N TYR A 192 -6.66 -8.94 12.01
CA TYR A 192 -6.63 -7.68 12.72
C TYR A 192 -6.16 -7.85 14.17
N LEU A 193 -5.35 -6.90 14.63
CA LEU A 193 -4.97 -6.72 16.02
C LEU A 193 -5.96 -5.75 16.67
N ASN A 194 -6.53 -6.15 17.81
CA ASN A 194 -7.42 -5.33 18.61
C ASN A 194 -6.60 -4.37 19.49
N LEU A 195 -6.65 -3.08 19.17
CA LEU A 195 -5.93 -2.05 19.91
C LEU A 195 -6.59 -1.68 21.25
N ASN A 196 -7.86 -2.02 21.46
CA ASN A 196 -8.53 -1.80 22.76
C ASN A 196 -7.96 -2.69 23.87
N ALA A 197 -7.27 -3.79 23.51
CA ALA A 197 -6.51 -4.59 24.47
C ALA A 197 -5.21 -3.90 24.93
N ALA A 198 -4.93 -2.69 24.43
CA ALA A 198 -3.72 -1.91 24.65
C ALA A 198 -2.41 -2.70 24.40
N PRO A 199 -2.29 -3.43 23.27
CA PRO A 199 -1.03 -4.09 22.91
C PRO A 199 0.04 -3.03 22.61
N THR A 200 1.31 -3.40 22.71
CA THR A 200 2.44 -2.56 22.28
C THR A 200 3.17 -3.21 21.10
N PRO A 201 2.51 -3.33 19.93
CA PRO A 201 3.11 -4.01 18.78
C PRO A 201 4.18 -3.13 18.12
N LYS A 202 4.98 -3.69 17.23
CA LYS A 202 5.79 -2.87 16.33
C LYS A 202 4.96 -2.24 15.20
N LEU A 203 5.13 -0.94 14.98
CA LEU A 203 4.50 -0.16 13.91
C LEU A 203 5.55 0.43 12.96
N MET A 204 5.11 0.85 11.78
CA MET A 204 5.96 1.45 10.75
C MET A 204 6.05 2.97 10.95
N TYR A 205 7.13 3.44 11.56
CA TYR A 205 7.38 4.86 11.80
C TYR A 205 8.07 5.51 10.60
N TRP A 206 7.55 6.63 10.15
CA TRP A 206 8.08 7.39 9.02
C TRP A 206 9.31 8.22 9.42
N GLY A 207 10.32 8.25 8.55
CA GLY A 207 11.58 8.97 8.77
C GLY A 207 12.55 8.27 9.72
N ASP A 208 12.28 7.01 10.07
CA ASP A 208 13.09 6.23 11.02
C ASP A 208 13.77 5.02 10.35
N ALA A 209 13.97 5.10 9.04
CA ALA A 209 14.65 4.07 8.28
C ALA A 209 16.15 4.01 8.62
N GLY A 210 16.68 2.79 8.71
CA GLY A 210 18.10 2.55 9.01
C GLY A 210 18.46 2.60 10.49
N ALA A 211 17.56 3.04 11.37
CA ALA A 211 17.70 2.77 12.80
C ALA A 211 17.37 1.29 13.04
N ALA A 212 18.27 0.54 13.71
CA ALA A 212 18.09 -0.89 13.98
C ALA A 212 16.67 -1.18 14.51
N GLU A 213 16.04 -2.26 14.04
CA GLU A 213 14.76 -2.72 14.58
C GLU A 213 14.84 -2.78 16.12
N GLY A 214 13.85 -2.22 16.80
CA GLY A 214 13.90 -2.14 18.26
C GLY A 214 12.91 -1.17 18.87
N ASN A 215 13.18 -0.80 20.12
CA ASN A 215 12.25 -0.02 20.96
C ASN A 215 12.52 1.50 20.93
N VAL A 216 13.51 1.94 20.15
CA VAL A 216 13.86 3.37 20.06
C VAL A 216 13.20 3.95 18.82
N ILE A 217 12.17 4.76 19.06
CA ILE A 217 11.49 5.57 18.05
C ILE A 217 12.35 6.81 17.81
N GLY A 218 12.55 7.15 16.53
CA GLY A 218 13.27 8.35 16.11
C GLY A 218 12.69 9.64 16.72
N PRO A 219 13.47 10.73 16.76
CA PRO A 219 13.03 11.99 17.32
C PRO A 219 11.81 12.54 16.56
N ALA A 220 10.88 13.15 17.30
CA ALA A 220 9.77 13.89 16.71
C ALA A 220 10.28 14.97 15.75
N GLY A 221 9.54 15.20 14.66
CA GLY A 221 9.88 16.30 13.74
C GLY A 221 11.16 16.10 12.92
N GLY A 222 11.57 14.86 12.68
CA GLY A 222 12.71 14.54 11.80
C GLY A 222 12.56 15.15 10.40
N TYR A 223 13.66 15.22 9.65
CA TYR A 223 13.68 15.82 8.30
C TYR A 223 12.56 15.29 7.40
N ASP A 224 12.36 13.97 7.35
CA ASP A 224 11.33 13.35 6.52
C ASP A 224 9.90 13.65 6.99
N VAL A 225 9.68 13.89 8.29
CA VAL A 225 8.39 14.31 8.86
C VAL A 225 8.04 15.72 8.40
N ILE A 226 8.98 16.65 8.49
CA ILE A 226 8.75 18.03 8.01
C ILE A 226 8.52 18.07 6.50
N LYS A 227 9.22 17.21 5.76
CA LYS A 227 9.16 17.14 4.30
C LYS A 227 7.76 16.80 3.77
N VAL A 228 7.00 16.00 4.50
CA VAL A 228 5.62 15.60 4.14
C VAL A 228 4.56 16.56 4.69
N GLY A 229 4.96 17.73 5.18
CA GLY A 229 4.04 18.71 5.77
C GLY A 229 3.79 18.53 7.28
N GLY A 230 4.54 17.65 7.95
CA GLY A 230 4.48 17.48 9.39
C GLY A 230 5.15 18.62 10.17
N GLN A 231 4.98 18.62 11.49
CA GLN A 231 5.53 19.61 12.43
C GLN A 231 6.64 19.02 13.31
N THR A 232 7.40 19.88 13.97
CA THR A 232 8.60 19.49 14.74
C THR A 232 8.30 18.63 15.99
N ASN A 233 7.05 18.58 16.42
CA ASN A 233 6.58 17.81 17.57
C ASN A 233 5.83 16.52 17.18
N GLN A 234 5.74 16.21 15.88
CA GLN A 234 4.94 15.08 15.41
C GLN A 234 5.77 13.81 15.24
N ILE A 235 5.12 12.67 15.47
CA ILE A 235 5.66 11.33 15.24
C ILE A 235 4.68 10.61 14.32
N LEU A 236 5.12 10.26 13.12
CA LEU A 236 4.23 9.73 12.09
C LEU A 236 4.34 8.21 11.98
N VAL A 237 3.20 7.53 12.02
CA VAL A 237 3.06 6.11 11.71
C VAL A 237 2.36 5.96 10.36
N GLY A 238 2.92 5.12 9.49
CA GLY A 238 2.31 4.77 8.21
C GLY A 238 1.34 3.61 8.34
N LEU A 239 0.08 3.84 7.98
CA LEU A 239 -0.95 2.81 7.88
C LEU A 239 -1.59 2.81 6.49
N GLY A 240 -1.62 1.66 5.85
CA GLY A 240 -2.17 1.45 4.51
C GLY A 240 -3.69 1.46 4.45
N LEU A 241 -4.25 2.01 3.37
CA LEU A 241 -5.69 1.98 3.10
C LEU A 241 -6.06 0.75 2.27
N GLY A 242 -6.45 -0.33 2.96
CA GLY A 242 -6.95 -1.55 2.34
C GLY A 242 -8.47 -1.61 2.21
N ASN A 243 -8.96 -2.58 1.44
CA ASN A 243 -10.40 -2.81 1.19
C ASN A 243 -11.24 -3.13 2.43
N ALA A 244 -10.60 -3.53 3.54
CA ALA A 244 -11.31 -3.81 4.78
C ALA A 244 -11.31 -2.63 5.75
N SER A 245 -10.73 -1.50 5.38
CA SER A 245 -10.94 -0.28 6.13
C SER A 245 -12.40 0.12 6.03
N ASN A 246 -12.98 0.59 7.13
CA ASN A 246 -14.37 1.06 7.14
C ASN A 246 -14.61 2.32 6.28
N LEU A 247 -13.56 3.02 5.85
CA LEU A 247 -13.65 4.05 4.81
C LEU A 247 -14.11 3.47 3.46
N VAL A 248 -13.88 2.18 3.23
CA VAL A 248 -14.22 1.47 1.99
C VAL A 248 -15.49 0.65 2.23
N GLY A 249 -16.58 1.03 1.56
CA GLY A 249 -17.82 0.23 1.49
C GLY A 249 -18.67 0.11 2.77
N GLU A 250 -18.18 0.51 3.95
CA GLU A 250 -18.88 0.27 5.23
C GLU A 250 -19.24 1.54 6.03
N GLY A 251 -18.74 2.73 5.66
CA GLY A 251 -19.12 3.99 6.31
C GLY A 251 -20.57 4.43 6.03
N VAL A 252 -21.17 5.24 6.92
CA VAL A 252 -22.51 5.82 6.71
C VAL A 252 -22.54 6.69 5.45
N PHE A 253 -21.42 7.38 5.20
CA PHE A 253 -21.14 8.07 3.94
C PHE A 253 -20.01 7.33 3.23
N THR A 254 -20.35 6.40 2.33
CA THR A 254 -19.37 5.65 1.54
C THR A 254 -18.71 6.56 0.50
N ASN A 255 -17.52 7.06 0.80
CA ASN A 255 -16.73 7.87 -0.14
C ASN A 255 -15.95 7.00 -1.15
N LEU A 256 -15.65 5.74 -0.82
CA LEU A 256 -14.89 4.82 -1.66
C LEU A 256 -15.58 3.46 -1.78
N GLN A 257 -15.85 3.01 -3.01
CA GLN A 257 -16.40 1.66 -3.27
C GLN A 257 -15.33 0.56 -3.18
N HIS A 258 -14.09 0.90 -3.50
CA HIS A 258 -12.91 0.04 -3.43
C HIS A 258 -11.70 0.86 -3.00
N ALA A 259 -10.74 0.23 -2.33
CA ALA A 259 -9.47 0.86 -2.00
C ALA A 259 -8.74 1.24 -3.31
N PRO A 260 -8.37 2.51 -3.49
CA PRO A 260 -7.58 2.92 -4.63
C PRO A 260 -6.23 2.20 -4.62
N TYR A 261 -5.76 1.80 -5.79
CA TYR A 261 -4.47 1.16 -5.95
C TYR A 261 -3.59 1.93 -6.93
N TYR A 262 -2.28 1.91 -6.68
CA TYR A 262 -1.29 2.46 -7.58
C TYR A 262 -0.88 1.39 -8.59
N GLY A 263 -1.11 1.67 -9.89
CA GLY A 263 -0.90 0.70 -10.97
C GLY A 263 0.56 0.51 -11.38
N ASN A 264 1.45 1.44 -11.05
CA ASN A 264 2.87 1.40 -11.44
C ASN A 264 3.72 0.65 -10.40
N VAL A 265 3.30 -0.56 -10.04
CA VAL A 265 4.04 -1.45 -9.12
C VAL A 265 4.04 -2.86 -9.67
N ALA A 266 5.03 -3.66 -9.28
CA ALA A 266 5.09 -5.02 -9.76
C ALA A 266 3.90 -5.84 -9.23
N LYS A 267 3.52 -6.89 -9.97
CA LYS A 267 2.37 -7.76 -9.66
C LYS A 267 2.37 -8.34 -8.24
N HIS A 268 3.50 -8.38 -7.54
CA HIS A 268 3.65 -9.00 -6.23
C HIS A 268 4.04 -7.99 -5.13
N GLU A 269 3.93 -6.70 -5.43
CA GLU A 269 4.29 -5.62 -4.51
C GLU A 269 3.07 -4.99 -3.85
N TYR A 270 3.31 -4.31 -2.74
CA TYR A 270 2.33 -3.48 -2.08
C TYR A 270 1.86 -2.35 -2.99
N ASN A 271 0.55 -2.12 -3.06
CA ASN A 271 -0.05 -1.25 -4.07
C ASN A 271 -1.16 -0.34 -3.55
N HIS A 272 -1.41 -0.30 -2.25
CA HIS A 272 -2.33 0.66 -1.65
C HIS A 272 -1.60 1.94 -1.24
N TYR A 273 -2.38 3.01 -1.08
CA TYR A 273 -1.88 4.29 -0.54
C TYR A 273 -1.70 4.19 0.98
N ILE A 274 -0.76 4.97 1.50
CA ILE A 274 -0.35 4.92 2.91
C ILE A 274 -0.73 6.24 3.58
N ALA A 275 -1.51 6.17 4.65
CA ALA A 275 -1.81 7.31 5.49
C ALA A 275 -0.73 7.48 6.56
N LEU A 276 -0.17 8.68 6.65
CA LEU A 276 0.74 9.10 7.71
C LEU A 276 -0.07 9.74 8.84
N ILE A 277 -0.10 9.08 9.99
CA ILE A 277 -0.89 9.47 11.15
C ILE A 277 0.05 9.89 12.27
N ASP A 278 -0.15 11.11 12.78
CA ASP A 278 0.55 11.64 13.94
C ASP A 278 0.04 10.98 15.22
N VAL A 279 0.91 10.20 15.86
CA VAL A 279 0.65 9.50 17.13
C VAL A 279 1.23 10.24 18.34
N ALA A 280 1.90 11.37 18.14
CA ALA A 280 2.31 12.25 19.24
C ALA A 280 1.14 13.11 19.75
N SER A 281 0.14 13.35 18.90
CA SER A 281 -1.13 13.99 19.26
C SER A 281 -2.14 12.97 19.79
N SER A 282 -2.96 13.37 20.76
CA SER A 282 -4.11 12.58 21.23
C SER A 282 -5.38 13.43 21.19
N PRO A 283 -6.39 13.09 20.36
CA PRO A 283 -6.43 11.96 19.43
C PRO A 283 -5.38 12.09 18.30
N ALA A 284 -4.96 10.95 17.75
CA ALA A 284 -4.08 10.89 16.59
C ALA A 284 -4.72 11.58 15.37
N LYS A 285 -3.89 12.14 14.48
CA LYS A 285 -4.37 12.96 13.35
C LYS A 285 -3.73 12.56 12.04
N LEU A 286 -4.48 12.61 10.94
CA LEU A 286 -3.92 12.49 9.60
C LEU A 286 -3.02 13.70 9.30
N VAL A 287 -1.83 13.44 8.76
CA VAL A 287 -0.89 14.48 8.31
C VAL A 287 -0.75 14.49 6.79
N ALA A 288 -0.54 13.32 6.18
CA ALA A 288 -0.36 13.20 4.74
C ALA A 288 -0.76 11.82 4.24
N ILE A 289 -0.97 11.71 2.92
CA ILE A 289 -1.16 10.45 2.22
C ILE A 289 0.00 10.29 1.22
N LEU A 290 0.58 9.09 1.17
CA LEU A 290 1.65 8.70 0.27
C LEU A 290 1.15 7.68 -0.74
N ASP A 291 1.79 7.63 -1.91
CA ASP A 291 1.64 6.50 -2.81
C ASP A 291 2.31 5.23 -2.27
N SER A 292 2.11 4.11 -2.97
CA SER A 292 2.69 2.84 -2.58
C SER A 292 4.21 2.77 -2.77
N ARG A 293 4.85 3.78 -3.37
CA ARG A 293 6.32 3.95 -3.46
C ARG A 293 6.87 4.82 -2.33
N GLY A 294 5.99 5.42 -1.53
CA GLY A 294 6.33 6.37 -0.48
C GLY A 294 6.64 7.78 -1.01
N ASP A 295 6.23 8.10 -2.23
CA ASP A 295 6.34 9.43 -2.81
C ASP A 295 5.07 10.26 -2.48
N PHE A 296 5.17 11.60 -2.51
CA PHE A 296 4.09 12.52 -2.11
C PHE A 296 3.99 13.75 -3.02
N LEU A 297 2.81 14.40 -2.96
CA LEU A 297 2.36 15.47 -3.87
C LEU A 297 3.39 16.58 -4.10
N ASP A 298 3.94 17.17 -3.05
CA ASP A 298 4.75 18.40 -3.20
C ASP A 298 6.11 18.16 -3.85
N GLU A 299 6.73 17.01 -3.57
CA GLU A 299 7.99 16.64 -4.21
C GLU A 299 7.77 16.14 -5.64
N GLU A 300 6.68 15.40 -5.89
CA GLU A 300 6.33 14.98 -7.25
C GLU A 300 5.95 16.15 -8.15
N PHE A 301 5.23 17.16 -7.65
CA PHE A 301 4.94 18.38 -8.40
C PHE A 301 6.20 19.20 -8.64
N ALA A 302 7.07 19.37 -7.63
CA ALA A 302 8.32 20.11 -7.80
C ALA A 302 9.27 19.43 -8.80
N GLU A 303 9.34 18.09 -8.82
CA GLU A 303 10.14 17.34 -9.80
C GLU A 303 9.49 17.32 -11.19
N ALA A 304 8.17 17.14 -11.29
CA ALA A 304 7.48 17.09 -12.58
C ALA A 304 7.43 18.46 -13.29
N THR A 305 7.45 19.56 -12.53
CA THR A 305 7.48 20.93 -13.05
C THR A 305 8.89 21.52 -13.18
N GLY A 306 9.93 20.78 -12.76
CA GLY A 306 11.31 21.28 -12.77
C GLY A 306 11.59 22.40 -11.77
N GLN A 307 10.76 22.53 -10.73
CA GLN A 307 10.95 23.49 -9.63
C GLN A 307 11.93 22.99 -8.57
N LYS A 308 12.24 21.69 -8.58
CA LYS A 308 13.37 21.13 -7.83
C LYS A 308 14.63 21.19 -8.71
N PRO A 309 15.74 21.79 -8.23
CA PRO A 309 16.99 21.91 -8.99
C PRO A 309 17.65 20.56 -9.27
#